data_AF-A0A818TLW6-F1
#
_entry.id   AF-A0A818TLW6-F1
#
_cell.length_a   1.000
_cell.length_b   1.000
_cell.length_c   1.000
_cell.angle_alpha   90.00
_cell.angle_beta   90.00
_cell.angle_gamma   90.00
#
_symmetry.space_group_name_H-M   'P 1'
#
loop_
_entity.id
_entity.type
_entity.pdbx_description
1 polymer ?
#
loop_
_entity_poly.entity_id
_entity_poly.type
_entity_poly.pdbx_seq_one_letter_code
_entity_poly.pdbx_strand_id
1 'polypeptide(L)'
;MAKPELVRHDAFYMKELNDMIDIKRDYDFWQTRRYLTIDKKIVSFCDYAFLFDLKAKILLLQYHGQLEMQEAIRNAFMHNFQTMMGARVETVNPLLMLHVHRNTIVKDTIAQLDKYKDDDFKKPLQVYFHNEEGLDAGGIRKEFFLLLTKEILNPQYGMFTVYEETGTIWFNDFYDEEVEPMYKLIGTLCALAVYNITIIDLPFPLVLYKKLLNKIKIDLDDMKSLSPTIHHSLKSLLHYKEDDLETTLCYAFDIEREFYGERRRIELKTGGSSIMVNQKNKQEFIDLYIDYVFNKSCEKQFQAFASGFRRVINSKPLELFYPDELMSFVIGNTNYDWNEFQKKTEYKGEYHANHPVIQWFWQVFHKLVENEKKKFLLFLTGSDRVPVFGWSQTLPMTIQRSHTDDIHLPVSHTCFNILDLPSYSSKEILKTKLLEAIQHNQGFNLV
;
A
#
# COMPACT_ATOMS: atom_id res chain seq x y z
N MET A 1 -12.54 36.48 7.98
CA MET A 1 -13.50 35.37 8.14
C MET A 1 -12.71 34.10 8.32
N ALA A 2 -12.97 33.31 9.37
CA ALA A 2 -12.34 31.99 9.51
C ALA A 2 -12.75 31.12 8.32
N LYS A 3 -11.81 30.37 7.73
CA LYS A 3 -12.15 29.37 6.71
C LYS A 3 -13.15 28.39 7.34
N PRO A 4 -14.23 28.00 6.65
CA PRO A 4 -15.14 26.99 7.16
C PRO A 4 -14.36 25.69 7.39
N GLU A 5 -14.63 25.05 8.52
CA GLU A 5 -14.05 23.74 8.85
C GLU A 5 -14.63 22.70 7.89
N LEU A 6 -13.75 22.05 7.11
CA LEU A 6 -14.18 21.04 6.15
C LEU A 6 -14.53 19.75 6.90
N VAL A 7 -15.74 19.26 6.69
CA VAL A 7 -16.17 17.97 7.22
C VAL A 7 -15.44 16.84 6.48
N ARG A 8 -14.94 15.85 7.20
CA ARG A 8 -14.31 14.66 6.61
C ARG A 8 -15.33 13.89 5.76
N HIS A 9 -14.88 13.32 4.65
CA HIS A 9 -15.76 12.62 3.71
C HIS A 9 -16.42 11.37 4.32
N ASP A 10 -15.76 10.72 5.29
CA ASP A 10 -16.28 9.56 6.03
C ASP A 10 -17.54 9.87 6.85
N ALA A 11 -17.81 11.13 7.17
CA ALA A 11 -19.03 11.56 7.83
C ALA A 11 -20.29 11.42 6.95
N PHE A 12 -20.12 11.26 5.64
CA PHE A 12 -21.21 11.13 4.68
C PHE A 12 -21.50 9.68 4.27
N TYR A 13 -20.77 8.71 4.79
CA TYR A 13 -20.99 7.30 4.48
C TYR A 13 -22.38 6.83 4.92
N MET A 14 -23.10 6.21 3.99
CA MET A 14 -24.35 5.50 4.25
C MET A 14 -24.04 4.00 4.33
N LYS A 15 -23.86 3.47 5.54
CA LYS A 15 -23.44 2.06 5.74
C LYS A 15 -24.50 1.07 5.26
N GLU A 16 -25.77 1.46 5.35
CA GLU A 16 -26.94 0.68 4.94
C GLU A 16 -27.15 0.70 3.42
N LEU A 17 -26.38 1.50 2.67
CA LEU A 17 -26.57 1.67 1.23
C LEU A 17 -26.43 0.33 0.48
N ASN A 18 -25.46 -0.51 0.88
CA ASN A 18 -25.28 -1.84 0.30
C ASN A 18 -26.48 -2.78 0.51
N ASP A 19 -27.26 -2.58 1.57
CA ASP A 19 -28.45 -3.39 1.86
C ASP A 19 -29.70 -2.84 1.14
N MET A 20 -29.67 -1.56 0.76
CA MET A 20 -30.79 -0.86 0.14
C MET A 20 -30.77 -0.89 -1.39
N ILE A 21 -29.59 -0.99 -2.02
CA ILE A 21 -29.46 -0.95 -3.48
C ILE A 21 -28.53 -2.05 -4.01
N ASP A 22 -28.77 -2.47 -5.25
CA ASP A 22 -27.81 -3.29 -5.99
C ASP A 22 -26.69 -2.39 -6.55
N ILE A 23 -25.64 -2.22 -5.77
CA ILE A 23 -24.49 -1.38 -6.12
C ILE A 23 -23.80 -1.83 -7.41
N LYS A 24 -23.81 -3.13 -7.74
CA LYS A 24 -23.18 -3.67 -8.96
C LYS A 24 -23.96 -3.26 -10.19
N ARG A 25 -25.30 -3.37 -10.11
CA ARG A 25 -26.19 -2.92 -11.18
C ARG A 25 -26.14 -1.41 -11.38
N ASP A 26 -26.08 -0.63 -10.29
CA ASP A 26 -25.89 0.83 -10.37
C ASP A 26 -24.57 1.16 -11.07
N TYR A 27 -23.51 0.42 -10.75
CA TYR A 27 -22.20 0.57 -11.34
C TYR A 27 -22.15 0.21 -12.84
N ASP A 28 -22.77 -0.90 -13.27
CA ASP A 28 -22.88 -1.26 -14.69
C ASP A 28 -23.61 -0.16 -15.49
N PHE A 29 -24.70 0.35 -14.91
CA PHE A 29 -25.42 1.48 -15.48
C PHE A 29 -24.53 2.73 -15.56
N TRP A 30 -23.81 3.05 -14.49
CA TRP A 30 -22.88 4.18 -14.44
C TRP A 30 -21.79 4.10 -15.51
N GLN A 31 -21.24 2.91 -15.76
CA GLN A 31 -20.21 2.69 -16.77
C GLN A 31 -20.72 2.89 -18.20
N THR A 32 -21.92 2.38 -18.49
CA THR A 32 -22.47 2.30 -19.86
C THR A 32 -23.20 3.56 -20.29
N ARG A 33 -23.83 4.29 -19.36
CA ARG A 33 -24.64 5.49 -19.66
C ARG A 33 -23.84 6.68 -20.23
N ARG A 34 -22.50 6.69 -20.12
CA ARG A 34 -21.66 7.69 -20.80
C ARG A 34 -21.57 7.48 -22.32
N TYR A 35 -21.82 6.26 -22.79
CA TYR A 35 -21.76 5.88 -24.21
C TYR A 35 -23.14 5.78 -24.86
N LEU A 36 -24.19 5.70 -24.05
CA LEU A 36 -25.57 5.62 -24.50
C LEU A 36 -26.22 7.00 -24.35
N THR A 37 -27.00 7.45 -25.33
CA THR A 37 -27.89 8.62 -25.24
C THR A 37 -29.09 8.31 -24.33
N ILE A 38 -28.82 7.91 -23.09
CA ILE A 38 -29.83 7.66 -22.06
C ILE A 38 -30.22 8.99 -21.42
N ASP A 39 -31.51 9.15 -21.11
CA ASP A 39 -32.06 10.32 -20.45
C ASP A 39 -31.27 10.62 -19.14
N LYS A 40 -30.65 11.80 -19.05
CA LYS A 40 -29.82 12.25 -17.92
C LYS A 40 -30.59 12.34 -16.59
N LYS A 41 -31.89 12.04 -16.58
CA LYS A 41 -32.75 12.01 -15.39
C LYS A 41 -32.52 10.79 -14.50
N ILE A 42 -31.91 9.71 -14.99
CA ILE A 42 -31.64 8.52 -14.16
C ILE A 42 -30.36 8.76 -13.37
N VAL A 43 -30.53 8.95 -12.06
CA VAL A 43 -29.44 9.13 -11.09
C VAL A 43 -28.73 7.80 -10.86
N SER A 44 -27.40 7.84 -10.84
CA SER A 44 -26.57 6.73 -10.36
C SER A 44 -25.92 7.14 -9.04
N PHE A 45 -25.87 6.22 -8.07
CA PHE A 45 -25.19 6.46 -6.81
C PHE A 45 -23.67 6.57 -6.97
N CYS A 46 -23.09 5.96 -8.01
CA CYS A 46 -21.69 6.14 -8.39
C CYS A 46 -21.32 7.61 -8.73
N ASP A 47 -22.27 8.49 -9.04
CA ASP A 47 -22.01 9.94 -9.14
C ASP A 47 -21.78 10.61 -7.79
N TYR A 48 -22.28 9.99 -6.72
CA TYR A 48 -22.21 10.46 -5.35
C TYR A 48 -21.33 9.51 -4.55
N ALA A 49 -20.13 9.24 -5.06
CA ALA A 49 -19.23 8.23 -4.51
C ALA A 49 -18.91 8.42 -3.02
N PHE A 50 -19.05 9.64 -2.49
CA PHE A 50 -18.89 9.96 -1.07
C PHE A 50 -19.94 9.31 -0.15
N LEU A 51 -21.07 8.82 -0.69
CA LEU A 51 -22.08 8.09 0.06
C LEU A 51 -21.69 6.62 0.33
N PHE A 52 -20.83 6.04 -0.51
CA PHE A 52 -20.33 4.69 -0.30
C PHE A 52 -19.27 4.69 0.80
N ASP A 53 -19.39 3.76 1.74
CA ASP A 53 -18.29 3.44 2.64
C ASP A 53 -17.15 2.73 1.88
N LEU A 54 -16.01 2.61 2.54
CA LEU A 54 -14.83 1.98 1.94
C LEU A 54 -15.09 0.53 1.52
N LYS A 55 -15.93 -0.22 2.26
CA LYS A 55 -16.24 -1.62 1.94
C LYS A 55 -17.01 -1.71 0.62
N ALA A 56 -18.02 -0.87 0.41
CA ALA A 56 -18.79 -0.80 -0.82
C ALA A 56 -17.90 -0.43 -2.02
N LYS A 57 -16.99 0.55 -1.86
CA LYS A 57 -16.05 0.94 -2.92
C LYS A 57 -15.11 -0.19 -3.32
N ILE A 58 -14.58 -0.94 -2.35
CA ILE A 58 -13.75 -2.10 -2.65
C ILE A 58 -14.56 -3.19 -3.35
N LEU A 59 -15.79 -3.46 -2.92
CA LEU A 59 -16.67 -4.43 -3.60
C LEU A 59 -16.93 -4.04 -5.07
N LEU A 60 -17.11 -2.75 -5.38
CA LEU A 60 -17.26 -2.27 -6.75
C LEU A 60 -15.98 -2.43 -7.56
N LEU A 61 -14.81 -2.12 -6.98
CA LEU A 61 -13.53 -2.33 -7.63
C LEU A 61 -13.24 -3.81 -7.89
N GLN A 62 -13.55 -4.69 -6.94
CA GLN A 62 -13.45 -6.15 -7.08
C GLN A 62 -14.38 -6.67 -8.17
N TYR A 63 -15.64 -6.22 -8.17
CA TYR A 63 -16.61 -6.58 -9.18
C TYR A 63 -16.12 -6.20 -10.58
N HIS A 64 -15.60 -4.98 -10.73
CA HIS A 64 -14.99 -4.55 -11.98
C HIS A 64 -13.77 -5.38 -12.38
N GLY A 65 -12.87 -5.65 -11.44
CA GLY A 65 -11.72 -6.51 -11.68
C GLY A 65 -12.12 -7.89 -12.16
N GLN A 66 -13.17 -8.50 -11.58
CA GLN A 66 -13.71 -9.78 -12.04
C GLN A 66 -14.22 -9.73 -13.47
N LEU A 67 -14.90 -8.65 -13.88
CA LEU A 67 -15.35 -8.48 -15.26
C LEU A 67 -14.16 -8.38 -16.23
N GLU A 68 -13.16 -7.55 -15.91
CA GLU A 68 -11.93 -7.43 -16.73
C GLU A 68 -11.19 -8.77 -16.83
N MET A 69 -11.12 -9.52 -15.72
CA MET A 69 -10.47 -10.83 -15.68
C MET A 69 -11.19 -11.86 -16.54
N GLN A 70 -12.53 -11.92 -16.46
CA GLN A 70 -13.34 -12.80 -17.30
C GLN A 70 -13.17 -12.47 -18.77
N GLU A 71 -13.12 -11.18 -19.12
CA GLU A 71 -12.88 -10.74 -20.49
C GLU A 71 -11.48 -11.11 -20.99
N ALA A 72 -10.44 -10.89 -20.17
CA ALA A 72 -9.07 -11.26 -20.51
C ALA A 72 -8.90 -12.77 -20.72
N ILE A 73 -9.51 -13.59 -19.85
CA ILE A 73 -9.54 -15.05 -19.98
C ILE A 73 -10.27 -15.46 -21.26
N ARG A 74 -11.47 -14.89 -21.51
CA ARG A 74 -12.25 -15.17 -22.72
C ARG A 74 -11.46 -14.83 -23.99
N ASN A 75 -10.80 -13.67 -24.02
CA ASN A 75 -9.97 -13.24 -25.15
C ASN A 75 -8.79 -14.20 -25.36
N ALA A 76 -8.12 -14.65 -24.29
CA ALA A 76 -7.05 -15.64 -24.38
C ALA A 76 -7.53 -16.99 -24.96
N PHE A 77 -8.69 -17.48 -24.51
CA PHE A 77 -9.29 -18.70 -25.07
C PHE A 77 -9.66 -18.54 -26.54
N MET A 78 -10.27 -17.42 -26.93
CA MET A 78 -10.63 -17.16 -28.32
C MET A 78 -9.40 -17.07 -29.23
N HIS A 79 -8.33 -16.42 -28.76
CA HIS A 79 -7.05 -16.37 -29.46
C HIS A 79 -6.46 -17.77 -29.68
N ASN A 80 -6.43 -18.60 -28.63
CA ASN A 80 -5.93 -19.97 -28.73
C ASN A 80 -6.79 -20.85 -29.64
N PHE A 81 -8.12 -20.66 -29.62
CA PHE A 81 -9.02 -21.35 -30.53
C PHE A 81 -8.75 -20.98 -31.99
N GLN A 82 -8.53 -19.69 -32.28
CA GLN A 82 -8.15 -19.24 -33.64
C GLN A 82 -6.82 -19.85 -34.09
N THR A 83 -5.82 -19.94 -33.21
CA THR A 83 -4.55 -20.62 -33.50
C THR A 83 -4.76 -22.09 -33.87
N MET A 84 -5.56 -22.83 -33.09
CA MET A 84 -5.88 -24.23 -33.40
C MET A 84 -6.65 -24.40 -34.72
N MET A 85 -7.45 -23.40 -35.10
CA MET A 85 -8.18 -23.35 -36.38
C MET A 85 -7.31 -22.94 -37.58
N GLY A 86 -5.98 -22.88 -37.42
CA GLY A 86 -5.02 -22.69 -38.51
C GLY A 86 -4.53 -21.25 -38.70
N ALA A 87 -4.91 -20.32 -37.82
CA ALA A 87 -4.23 -19.03 -37.77
C ALA A 87 -2.80 -19.25 -37.22
N ARG A 88 -1.76 -18.90 -37.98
CA ARG A 88 -0.35 -19.05 -37.56
C ARG A 88 0.04 -17.99 -36.51
N VAL A 89 -0.64 -18.00 -35.37
CA VAL A 89 -0.42 -17.08 -34.26
C VAL A 89 0.00 -17.89 -33.04
N GLU A 90 0.98 -17.42 -32.28
CA GLU A 90 1.40 -18.09 -31.05
C GLU A 90 0.27 -18.11 -30.02
N THR A 91 0.12 -19.25 -29.33
CA THR A 91 -0.83 -19.39 -28.22
C THR A 91 -0.45 -18.48 -27.06
N VAL A 92 -1.45 -17.93 -26.38
CA VAL A 92 -1.29 -17.08 -25.20
C VAL A 92 -1.73 -17.80 -23.94
N ASN A 93 -1.06 -17.52 -22.82
CA ASN A 93 -1.46 -18.07 -21.53
C ASN A 93 -2.68 -17.31 -20.98
N PRO A 94 -3.73 -17.99 -20.48
CA PRO A 94 -4.87 -17.33 -19.83
C PRO A 94 -4.54 -16.75 -18.43
N LEU A 95 -3.34 -17.01 -17.90
CA LEU A 95 -2.86 -16.56 -16.59
C LEU A 95 -1.68 -15.60 -16.75
N LEU A 96 -1.51 -14.71 -15.78
CA LEU A 96 -0.30 -13.92 -15.61
C LEU A 96 0.67 -14.74 -14.75
N MET A 97 1.62 -15.41 -15.39
CA MET A 97 2.55 -16.30 -14.68
C MET A 97 3.89 -15.60 -14.45
N LEU A 98 4.38 -15.63 -13.21
CA LEU A 98 5.69 -15.14 -12.82
C LEU A 98 6.52 -16.28 -12.23
N HIS A 99 7.65 -16.59 -12.87
CA HIS A 99 8.62 -17.58 -12.43
C HIS A 99 9.85 -16.87 -11.89
N VAL A 100 10.03 -16.82 -10.58
CA VAL A 100 11.06 -15.97 -9.95
C VAL A 100 11.98 -16.79 -9.07
N HIS A 101 13.25 -16.38 -8.99
CA HIS A 101 14.19 -16.88 -7.99
C HIS A 101 14.17 -15.94 -6.78
N ARG A 102 14.25 -16.51 -5.57
CA ARG A 102 14.30 -15.73 -4.33
C ARG A 102 15.44 -14.70 -4.32
N ASN A 103 16.61 -15.10 -4.82
CA ASN A 103 17.82 -14.28 -4.79
C ASN A 103 17.88 -13.19 -5.87
N THR A 104 17.03 -13.25 -6.89
CA THR A 104 16.99 -12.28 -8.00
C THR A 104 15.58 -11.77 -8.26
N ILE A 105 14.73 -11.77 -7.23
CA ILE A 105 13.27 -11.56 -7.36
C ILE A 105 12.91 -10.26 -8.09
N VAL A 106 13.61 -9.15 -7.81
CA VAL A 106 13.40 -7.86 -8.48
C VAL A 106 13.73 -7.96 -9.97
N LYS A 107 14.92 -8.46 -10.31
CA LYS A 107 15.40 -8.57 -11.69
C LYS A 107 14.53 -9.51 -12.52
N ASP A 108 14.19 -10.68 -11.97
CA ASP A 108 13.36 -11.68 -12.63
C ASP A 108 11.95 -11.14 -12.88
N THR A 109 11.40 -10.40 -11.92
CA THR A 109 10.06 -9.81 -12.05
C THR A 109 10.04 -8.72 -13.13
N ILE A 110 11.00 -7.79 -13.13
CA ILE A 110 11.10 -6.75 -14.18
C ILE A 110 11.19 -7.40 -15.56
N ALA A 111 12.13 -8.34 -15.74
CA ALA A 111 12.37 -9.00 -17.01
C ALA A 111 11.15 -9.76 -17.55
N GLN A 112 10.26 -10.24 -16.68
CA GLN A 112 9.02 -10.91 -17.07
C GLN A 112 7.88 -9.93 -17.34
N LEU A 113 7.68 -8.95 -16.46
CA LEU A 113 6.59 -7.97 -16.60
C LEU A 113 6.76 -7.07 -17.83
N ASP A 114 7.97 -6.89 -18.33
CA ASP A 114 8.22 -6.16 -19.58
C ASP A 114 7.83 -6.95 -20.84
N LYS A 115 7.66 -8.28 -20.74
CA LYS A 115 7.19 -9.13 -21.85
C LYS A 115 5.67 -9.13 -21.99
N TYR A 116 4.96 -8.79 -20.91
CA TYR A 116 3.50 -8.80 -20.85
C TYR A 116 2.92 -7.49 -21.39
N LYS A 117 1.83 -7.61 -22.16
CA LYS A 117 1.01 -6.48 -22.58
C LYS A 117 0.10 -6.04 -21.43
N ASP A 118 -0.42 -4.82 -21.50
CA ASP A 118 -1.27 -4.28 -20.43
C ASP A 118 -2.53 -5.14 -20.17
N ASP A 119 -3.12 -5.74 -21.21
CA ASP A 119 -4.26 -6.67 -21.06
C ASP A 119 -3.91 -7.95 -20.29
N ASP A 120 -2.64 -8.37 -20.28
CA ASP A 120 -2.20 -9.56 -19.55
C ASP A 120 -2.25 -9.33 -18.03
N PHE A 121 -2.15 -8.09 -17.56
CA PHE A 121 -2.22 -7.75 -16.13
C PHE A 121 -3.62 -7.91 -15.53
N LYS A 122 -4.64 -8.10 -16.38
CA LYS A 122 -6.02 -8.41 -15.98
C LYS A 122 -6.24 -9.90 -15.78
N LYS A 123 -5.29 -10.75 -16.17
CA LYS A 123 -5.37 -12.19 -15.99
C LYS A 123 -5.10 -12.57 -14.52
N PRO A 124 -5.61 -13.72 -14.04
CA PRO A 124 -5.28 -14.20 -12.70
C PRO A 124 -3.76 -14.34 -12.53
N LEU A 125 -3.21 -13.74 -11.47
CA LEU A 125 -1.80 -13.84 -11.12
C LEU A 125 -1.49 -15.22 -10.53
N GLN A 126 -0.44 -15.86 -11.04
CA GLN A 126 0.18 -17.04 -10.44
C GLN A 126 1.68 -16.83 -10.34
N VAL A 127 2.24 -17.15 -9.17
CA VAL A 127 3.66 -17.03 -8.90
C VAL A 127 4.25 -18.41 -8.61
N TYR A 128 5.43 -18.65 -9.17
CA TYR A 128 6.20 -19.87 -9.01
C TYR A 128 7.62 -19.52 -8.57
N PHE A 129 8.05 -20.02 -7.41
CA PHE A 129 9.45 -19.98 -7.04
C PHE A 129 10.21 -21.14 -7.70
N HIS A 130 11.33 -20.84 -8.33
CA HIS A 130 12.14 -21.88 -8.98
C HIS A 130 12.63 -22.94 -7.97
N ASN A 131 12.53 -24.22 -8.35
CA ASN A 131 12.91 -25.39 -7.56
C ASN A 131 12.07 -25.63 -6.29
N GLU A 132 10.87 -25.04 -6.20
CA GLU A 132 9.94 -25.24 -5.08
C GLU A 132 8.63 -25.85 -5.59
N GLU A 133 8.19 -26.94 -4.96
CA GLU A 133 6.89 -27.54 -5.25
C GLU A 133 5.80 -26.84 -4.44
N GLY A 134 4.77 -26.32 -5.12
CA GLY A 134 3.62 -25.73 -4.45
C GLY A 134 2.57 -25.26 -5.45
N LEU A 135 1.31 -25.61 -5.19
CA LEU A 135 0.17 -24.99 -5.87
C LEU A 135 -0.20 -23.73 -5.09
N ASP A 136 -0.23 -22.59 -5.77
CA ASP A 136 -0.56 -21.31 -5.13
C ASP A 136 -2.02 -21.26 -4.67
N ALA A 137 -2.25 -21.52 -3.38
CA ALA A 137 -3.52 -21.30 -2.68
C ALA A 137 -3.59 -19.92 -2.00
N GLY A 138 -2.73 -18.97 -2.37
CA GLY A 138 -2.66 -17.60 -1.83
C GLY A 138 -1.42 -17.31 -0.97
N GLY A 139 -0.84 -18.34 -0.33
CA GLY A 139 0.37 -18.18 0.50
C GLY A 139 1.61 -17.81 -0.32
N ILE A 140 1.78 -18.42 -1.50
CA ILE A 140 2.92 -18.14 -2.40
C ILE A 140 2.82 -16.71 -2.95
N ARG A 141 1.63 -16.28 -3.37
CA ARG A 141 1.41 -14.87 -3.75
C ARG A 141 1.73 -13.91 -2.61
N LYS A 142 1.24 -14.17 -1.40
CA LYS A 142 1.52 -13.33 -0.24
C LYS A 142 3.03 -13.21 0.03
N GLU A 143 3.73 -14.33 -0.02
CA GLU A 143 5.18 -14.38 0.12
C GLU A 143 5.90 -13.57 -0.96
N PHE A 144 5.50 -13.73 -2.22
CA PHE A 144 6.04 -12.98 -3.34
C PHE A 144 5.92 -11.46 -3.12
N PHE A 145 4.74 -10.97 -2.76
CA PHE A 145 4.54 -9.55 -2.48
C PHE A 145 5.42 -9.07 -1.32
N LEU A 146 5.53 -9.86 -0.25
CA LEU A 146 6.35 -9.52 0.92
C LEU A 146 7.84 -9.43 0.57
N LEU A 147 8.39 -10.46 -0.09
CA LEU A 147 9.81 -10.52 -0.47
C LEU A 147 10.15 -9.42 -1.48
N LEU A 148 9.31 -9.25 -2.50
CA LEU A 148 9.57 -8.27 -3.54
C LEU A 148 9.49 -6.84 -3.01
N THR A 149 8.50 -6.52 -2.17
CA THR A 149 8.38 -5.20 -1.55
C THR A 149 9.56 -4.91 -0.63
N LYS A 150 9.99 -5.89 0.17
CA LYS A 150 11.16 -5.74 1.03
C LYS A 150 12.44 -5.49 0.24
N GLU A 151 12.67 -6.28 -0.81
CA GLU A 151 13.89 -6.15 -1.60
C GLU A 151 13.92 -4.83 -2.35
N ILE A 152 12.86 -4.45 -3.05
CA ILE A 152 12.85 -3.24 -3.89
C ILE A 152 12.89 -1.94 -3.10
N LEU A 153 12.50 -1.96 -1.82
CA LEU A 153 12.62 -0.82 -0.91
C LEU A 153 13.98 -0.75 -0.20
N ASN A 154 14.92 -1.65 -0.51
CA ASN A 154 16.26 -1.63 0.06
C ASN A 154 16.97 -0.31 -0.28
N PRO A 155 17.46 0.45 0.73
CA PRO A 155 18.16 1.72 0.53
C PRO A 155 19.38 1.63 -0.41
N GLN A 156 19.95 0.42 -0.60
CA GLN A 156 21.05 0.19 -1.55
C GLN A 156 20.70 0.55 -2.99
N TYR A 157 19.42 0.49 -3.38
CA TYR A 157 18.98 0.93 -4.71
C TYR A 157 18.93 2.45 -4.86
N GLY A 158 19.02 3.22 -3.77
CA GLY A 158 19.01 4.68 -3.81
C GLY A 158 17.71 5.30 -4.32
N MET A 159 16.61 4.53 -4.38
CA MET A 159 15.34 4.98 -4.95
C MET A 159 14.56 5.94 -4.05
N PHE A 160 14.72 5.80 -2.73
CA PHE A 160 13.90 6.51 -1.76
C PHE A 160 14.73 7.15 -0.66
N THR A 161 14.29 8.32 -0.22
CA THR A 161 14.76 8.97 1.00
C THR A 161 13.87 8.55 2.16
N VAL A 162 14.49 8.12 3.26
CA VAL A 162 13.80 7.78 4.50
C VAL A 162 13.68 9.03 5.37
N TYR A 163 12.47 9.31 5.84
CA TYR A 163 12.19 10.39 6.78
C TYR A 163 12.08 9.80 8.18
N GLU A 164 13.19 9.83 8.93
CA GLU A 164 13.33 9.20 10.25
C GLU A 164 12.26 9.65 11.27
N GLU A 165 11.83 10.93 11.22
CA GLU A 165 10.81 11.47 12.13
C GLU A 165 9.46 10.73 12.02
N THR A 166 9.13 10.23 10.83
CA THR A 166 7.83 9.61 10.54
C THR A 166 7.93 8.15 10.12
N GLY A 167 9.14 7.65 9.88
CA GLY A 167 9.39 6.32 9.30
C GLY A 167 8.85 6.18 7.88
N THR A 168 8.51 7.27 7.21
CA THR A 168 7.99 7.24 5.84
C THR A 168 9.11 7.33 4.82
N ILE A 169 8.81 6.91 3.59
CA ILE A 169 9.70 7.05 2.45
C ILE A 169 9.11 8.00 1.41
N TRP A 170 10.00 8.70 0.70
CA TRP A 170 9.64 9.51 -0.47
C TRP A 170 10.64 9.26 -1.60
N PHE A 171 10.23 9.55 -2.83
CA PHE A 171 11.11 9.47 -4.00
C PHE A 171 12.39 10.27 -3.77
N ASN A 172 13.53 9.70 -4.16
CA ASN A 172 14.78 10.44 -4.18
C ASN A 172 14.71 11.57 -5.21
N ASP A 173 15.31 12.72 -4.90
CA ASP A 173 15.37 13.88 -5.79
C ASP A 173 16.25 13.63 -7.02
N PHE A 174 17.18 12.68 -6.91
CA PHE A 174 18.03 12.30 -8.03
C PHE A 174 17.29 11.29 -8.91
N TYR A 175 17.18 11.64 -10.20
CA TYR A 175 16.69 10.72 -11.19
C TYR A 175 17.86 9.99 -11.85
N ASP A 176 17.86 8.68 -11.69
CA ASP A 176 18.74 7.77 -12.40
C ASP A 176 17.89 6.92 -13.36
N GLU A 177 18.22 6.95 -14.65
CA GLU A 177 17.52 6.18 -15.69
C GLU A 177 17.67 4.67 -15.46
N GLU A 178 18.76 4.22 -14.81
CA GLU A 178 18.99 2.81 -14.54
C GLU A 178 17.99 2.22 -13.53
N VAL A 179 17.43 3.04 -12.63
CA VAL A 179 16.45 2.61 -11.62
C VAL A 179 14.99 2.91 -12.02
N GLU A 180 14.75 3.54 -13.17
CA GLU A 180 13.40 3.78 -13.72
C GLU A 180 12.53 2.50 -13.76
N PRO A 181 13.04 1.34 -14.22
CA PRO A 181 12.25 0.11 -14.25
C PRO A 181 11.79 -0.35 -12.85
N MET A 182 12.56 -0.03 -11.80
CA MET A 182 12.19 -0.36 -10.43
C MET A 182 11.05 0.53 -9.92
N TYR A 183 11.04 1.83 -10.24
CA TYR A 183 9.90 2.69 -9.90
C TYR A 183 8.61 2.18 -10.57
N LYS A 184 8.70 1.84 -11.86
CA LYS A 184 7.60 1.22 -12.60
C LYS A 184 7.15 -0.09 -11.95
N LEU A 185 8.09 -0.95 -11.54
CA LEU A 185 7.78 -2.20 -10.86
C LEU A 185 7.01 -1.99 -9.56
N ILE A 186 7.41 -1.06 -8.69
CA ILE A 186 6.67 -0.80 -7.43
C ILE A 186 5.25 -0.30 -7.75
N GLY A 187 5.10 0.57 -8.74
CA GLY A 187 3.80 1.01 -9.23
C GLY A 187 2.91 -0.16 -9.65
N THR A 188 3.45 -1.06 -10.47
CA THR A 188 2.76 -2.28 -10.91
C THR A 188 2.45 -3.21 -9.74
N LEU A 189 3.35 -3.35 -8.78
CA LEU A 189 3.17 -4.16 -7.57
C LEU A 189 2.02 -3.64 -6.71
N CYS A 190 1.96 -2.32 -6.51
CA CYS A 190 0.87 -1.67 -5.77
C CYS A 190 -0.49 -2.00 -6.39
N ALA A 191 -0.57 -1.92 -7.72
CA ALA A 191 -1.81 -2.17 -8.43
C ALA A 191 -2.16 -3.66 -8.49
N LEU A 192 -1.18 -4.56 -8.65
CA LEU A 192 -1.39 -6.01 -8.54
C LEU A 192 -1.87 -6.42 -7.15
N ALA A 193 -1.32 -5.83 -6.09
CA ALA A 193 -1.72 -6.10 -4.71
C ALA A 193 -3.20 -5.72 -4.48
N VAL A 194 -3.59 -4.53 -4.94
CA VAL A 194 -4.99 -4.06 -4.94
C VAL A 194 -5.91 -5.02 -5.71
N TYR A 195 -5.50 -5.41 -6.92
CA TYR A 195 -6.28 -6.32 -7.77
C TYR A 195 -6.44 -7.73 -7.16
N ASN A 196 -5.44 -8.18 -6.40
CA ASN A 196 -5.42 -9.49 -5.74
C ASN A 196 -5.89 -9.45 -4.27
N ILE A 197 -6.35 -8.30 -3.77
CA ILE A 197 -6.84 -8.12 -2.38
C ILE A 197 -5.75 -8.49 -1.36
N THR A 198 -4.51 -8.13 -1.67
CA THR A 198 -3.34 -8.34 -0.81
C THR A 198 -2.86 -6.98 -0.33
N ILE A 199 -2.63 -6.84 0.97
CA ILE A 199 -1.95 -5.66 1.51
C ILE A 199 -0.44 -5.81 1.36
N ILE A 200 0.25 -4.69 1.17
CA ILE A 200 1.70 -4.64 1.05
C ILE A 200 2.26 -3.57 1.98
N ASP A 201 3.48 -3.78 2.48
CA ASP A 201 4.15 -2.83 3.35
C ASP A 201 4.85 -1.74 2.53
N LEU A 202 4.14 -0.65 2.28
CA LEU A 202 4.64 0.51 1.57
C LEU A 202 4.55 1.74 2.46
N PRO A 203 5.65 2.17 3.11
CA PRO A 203 5.65 3.26 4.07
C PRO A 203 5.59 4.65 3.39
N PHE A 204 4.81 4.79 2.32
CA PHE A 204 4.57 6.08 1.69
C PHE A 204 3.49 6.88 2.44
N PRO A 205 3.64 8.22 2.48
CA PRO A 205 2.61 9.08 3.03
C PRO A 205 1.36 9.16 2.13
N LEU A 206 0.27 9.70 2.70
CA LEU A 206 -1.00 9.95 2.01
C LEU A 206 -0.85 10.70 0.68
N VAL A 207 0.18 11.57 0.58
CA VAL A 207 0.43 12.38 -0.61
C VAL A 207 0.70 11.53 -1.87
N LEU A 208 1.24 10.31 -1.75
CA LEU A 208 1.41 9.39 -2.89
C LEU A 208 0.05 9.09 -3.54
N TYR A 209 -0.95 8.78 -2.71
CA TYR A 209 -2.30 8.44 -3.15
C TYR A 209 -3.07 9.67 -3.63
N LYS A 210 -2.81 10.85 -3.06
CA LYS A 210 -3.28 12.12 -3.62
C LYS A 210 -2.78 12.32 -5.05
N LYS A 211 -1.48 12.08 -5.30
CA LYS A 211 -0.89 12.19 -6.65
C LYS A 211 -1.42 11.15 -7.62
N LEU A 212 -1.62 9.90 -7.19
CA LEU A 212 -2.19 8.83 -8.03
C LEU A 212 -3.60 9.17 -8.52
N LEU A 213 -4.45 9.64 -7.61
CA LEU A 213 -5.84 9.97 -7.90
C LEU A 213 -6.02 11.34 -8.56
N ASN A 214 -5.11 12.29 -8.31
CA ASN A 214 -5.15 13.65 -8.84
C ASN A 214 -6.48 14.39 -8.57
N LYS A 215 -7.08 14.17 -7.39
CA LYS A 215 -8.38 14.76 -6.99
C LYS A 215 -8.28 15.86 -5.93
N ILE A 216 -7.24 15.82 -5.10
CA ILE A 216 -7.07 16.72 -3.96
C ILE A 216 -5.75 17.45 -4.12
N LYS A 217 -5.77 18.77 -3.93
CA LYS A 217 -4.56 19.59 -3.96
C LYS A 217 -3.62 19.18 -2.83
N ILE A 218 -2.33 19.14 -3.14
CA ILE A 218 -1.26 18.95 -2.16
C ILE A 218 -0.96 20.31 -1.52
N ASP A 219 -0.84 20.34 -0.20
CA ASP A 219 -0.63 21.58 0.55
C ASP A 219 0.41 21.45 1.66
N LEU A 220 0.55 22.50 2.47
CA LEU A 220 1.52 22.56 3.56
C LEU A 220 1.28 21.48 4.64
N ASP A 221 0.03 21.08 4.90
CA ASP A 221 -0.27 20.09 5.93
C ASP A 221 0.18 18.68 5.49
N ASP A 222 0.30 18.42 4.18
CA ASP A 222 0.91 17.18 3.66
C ASP A 222 2.38 17.04 4.06
N MET A 223 3.11 18.16 4.25
CA MET A 223 4.50 18.15 4.69
C MET A 223 4.66 17.51 6.07
N LYS A 224 3.63 17.55 6.92
CA LYS A 224 3.62 16.91 8.23
C LYS A 224 3.86 15.40 8.15
N SER A 225 3.43 14.77 7.06
CA SER A 225 3.57 13.32 6.87
C SER A 225 5.00 12.90 6.50
N LEU A 226 5.78 13.80 5.92
CA LEU A 226 7.20 13.61 5.64
C LEU A 226 8.06 14.13 6.81
N SER A 227 7.97 15.42 7.13
CA SER A 227 8.71 16.04 8.24
C SER A 227 7.80 17.01 9.00
N PRO A 228 7.34 16.61 10.19
CA PRO A 228 6.71 17.51 11.17
C PRO A 228 7.54 18.75 11.45
N THR A 229 8.87 18.63 11.48
CA THR A 229 9.78 19.77 11.71
C THR A 229 9.72 20.80 10.59
N ILE A 230 9.85 20.39 9.32
CA ILE A 230 9.77 21.31 8.18
C ILE A 230 8.38 21.95 8.10
N HIS A 231 7.33 21.14 8.30
CA HIS A 231 5.96 21.65 8.36
C HIS A 231 5.82 22.75 9.43
N HIS A 232 6.33 22.52 10.64
CA HIS A 232 6.28 23.52 11.72
C HIS A 232 7.04 24.79 11.34
N SER A 233 8.25 24.68 10.78
CA SER A 233 9.05 25.84 10.36
C SER A 233 8.36 26.68 9.28
N LEU A 234 7.82 26.05 8.23
CA LEU A 234 7.08 26.74 7.17
C LEU A 234 5.78 27.36 7.69
N LYS A 235 5.09 26.69 8.62
CA LYS A 235 3.90 27.22 9.28
C LYS A 235 4.25 28.42 10.16
N SER A 236 5.38 28.39 10.87
CA SER A 236 5.86 29.53 11.65
C SER A 236 6.22 30.72 10.76
N LEU A 237 6.90 30.49 9.63
CA LEU A 237 7.15 31.52 8.60
C LEU A 237 5.84 32.16 8.12
N LEU A 238 4.83 31.34 7.82
CA LEU A 238 3.52 31.84 7.38
C LEU A 238 2.86 32.76 8.42
N HIS A 239 2.95 32.40 9.70
CA HIS A 239 2.35 33.15 10.81
C HIS A 239 3.21 34.30 11.33
N TYR A 240 4.46 34.46 10.87
CA TYR A 240 5.35 35.54 11.29
C TYR A 240 4.82 36.90 10.80
N LYS A 241 4.61 37.86 11.70
CA LYS A 241 3.95 39.15 11.39
C LYS A 241 4.86 40.37 11.49
N GLU A 242 6.02 40.23 12.09
CA GLU A 242 6.94 41.35 12.31
C GLU A 242 7.63 41.76 10.99
N ASP A 243 7.99 43.04 10.86
CA ASP A 243 8.56 43.61 9.62
C ASP A 243 10.04 43.25 9.41
N ASP A 244 10.70 42.63 10.39
CA ASP A 244 12.10 42.21 10.38
C ASP A 244 12.32 40.80 9.80
N LEU A 245 11.30 40.19 9.17
CA LEU A 245 11.36 38.83 8.61
C LEU A 245 12.60 38.61 7.73
N GLU A 246 12.89 39.55 6.83
CA GLU A 246 14.00 39.49 5.88
C GLU A 246 15.36 39.40 6.60
N THR A 247 15.53 40.17 7.68
CA THR A 247 16.77 40.21 8.47
C THR A 247 16.87 39.09 9.51
N THR A 248 15.72 38.58 9.95
CA THR A 248 15.65 37.57 11.03
C THR A 248 15.80 36.15 10.49
N LEU A 249 15.17 35.83 9.35
CA LEU A 249 15.23 34.50 8.76
C LEU A 249 16.21 34.38 7.60
N CYS A 250 16.48 35.48 6.89
CA CYS A 250 17.43 35.52 5.77
C CYS A 250 17.19 34.44 4.69
N TYR A 251 15.94 34.05 4.44
CA TYR A 251 15.59 33.11 3.39
C TYR A 251 15.53 33.79 2.02
N ALA A 252 16.04 33.12 1.00
CA ALA A 252 15.83 33.43 -0.41
C ALA A 252 14.91 32.40 -1.06
N PHE A 253 14.51 32.60 -2.31
CA PHE A 253 13.70 31.62 -3.08
C PHE A 253 14.55 30.47 -3.62
N ASP A 254 15.33 29.86 -2.74
CA ASP A 254 16.11 28.65 -2.98
C ASP A 254 16.11 27.76 -1.74
N ILE A 255 16.52 26.52 -1.95
CA ILE A 255 16.62 25.51 -0.89
C ILE A 255 17.93 24.73 -1.02
N GLU A 256 18.44 24.24 0.09
CA GLU A 256 19.57 23.31 0.12
C GLU A 256 19.06 21.87 0.10
N ARG A 257 19.60 21.05 -0.80
CA ARG A 257 19.31 19.61 -0.91
C ARG A 257 20.62 18.83 -0.95
N GLU A 258 20.63 17.67 -0.30
CA GLU A 258 21.79 16.79 -0.27
C GLU A 258 21.71 15.75 -1.37
N PHE A 259 22.77 15.61 -2.17
CA PHE A 259 22.92 14.68 -3.28
C PHE A 259 24.24 13.91 -3.10
N TYR A 260 24.17 12.63 -2.70
CA TYR A 260 25.37 11.79 -2.46
C TYR A 260 26.41 12.44 -1.52
N GLY A 261 25.95 13.14 -0.48
CA GLY A 261 26.80 13.88 0.45
C GLY A 261 27.21 15.28 -0.01
N GLU A 262 26.88 15.68 -1.25
CA GLU A 262 27.06 17.04 -1.75
C GLU A 262 25.81 17.89 -1.52
N ARG A 263 25.97 19.05 -0.88
CA ARG A 263 24.88 20.03 -0.73
C ARG A 263 24.80 20.89 -1.97
N ARG A 264 23.63 20.92 -2.61
CA ARG A 264 23.34 21.78 -3.76
C ARG A 264 22.20 22.73 -3.45
N ARG A 265 22.34 23.95 -3.96
CA ARG A 265 21.32 24.98 -3.86
C ARG A 265 20.41 24.92 -5.07
N ILE A 266 19.12 24.79 -4.84
CA ILE A 266 18.09 24.67 -5.87
C ILE A 266 17.21 25.89 -5.83
N GLU A 267 17.16 26.66 -6.92
CA GLU A 267 16.26 27.80 -7.03
C GLU A 267 14.81 27.32 -7.22
N LEU A 268 13.89 27.87 -6.43
CA LEU A 268 12.45 27.56 -6.51
C LEU A 268 11.75 28.30 -7.66
N LYS A 269 12.34 29.41 -8.11
CA LYS A 269 11.96 30.20 -9.28
C LYS A 269 13.19 30.85 -9.91
N THR A 270 13.06 31.32 -11.15
CA THR A 270 14.17 31.96 -11.89
C THR A 270 14.77 33.13 -11.10
N GLY A 271 16.09 33.07 -10.84
CA GLY A 271 16.80 34.09 -10.07
C GLY A 271 16.44 34.07 -8.58
N GLY A 272 15.87 32.97 -8.11
CA GLY A 272 15.33 32.82 -6.75
C GLY A 272 16.37 33.08 -5.67
N SER A 273 17.64 32.79 -5.93
CA SER A 273 18.71 33.02 -4.95
C SER A 273 18.98 34.49 -4.64
N SER A 274 18.51 35.40 -5.50
CA SER A 274 18.64 36.85 -5.31
C SER A 274 17.34 37.50 -4.79
N ILE A 275 16.29 36.73 -4.56
CA ILE A 275 14.98 37.22 -4.15
C ILE A 275 14.75 36.80 -2.70
N MET A 276 14.77 37.76 -1.78
CA MET A 276 14.50 37.49 -0.36
C MET A 276 13.02 37.20 -0.11
N VAL A 277 12.78 36.29 0.83
CA VAL A 277 11.44 36.03 1.37
C VAL A 277 11.07 37.16 2.33
N ASN A 278 9.85 37.68 2.18
CA ASN A 278 9.31 38.79 2.94
C ASN A 278 7.80 38.65 3.16
N GLN A 279 7.20 39.62 3.84
CA GLN A 279 5.78 39.56 4.22
C GLN A 279 4.83 39.43 3.02
N LYS A 280 5.20 39.95 1.84
CA LYS A 280 4.37 39.94 0.63
C LYS A 280 4.47 38.63 -0.15
N ASN A 281 5.60 37.94 -0.08
CA ASN A 281 5.90 36.78 -0.94
C ASN A 281 6.09 35.45 -0.16
N LYS A 282 6.03 35.44 1.18
CA LYS A 282 6.20 34.22 1.99
C LYS A 282 5.23 33.08 1.64
N GLN A 283 4.00 33.38 1.23
CA GLN A 283 3.05 32.34 0.77
C GLN A 283 3.52 31.71 -0.55
N GLU A 284 4.04 32.53 -1.48
CA GLU A 284 4.61 32.04 -2.75
C GLU A 284 5.81 31.14 -2.49
N PHE A 285 6.70 31.51 -1.57
CA PHE A 285 7.84 30.69 -1.17
C PHE A 285 7.38 29.30 -0.66
N ILE A 286 6.39 29.28 0.24
CA ILE A 286 5.85 28.02 0.79
C ILE A 286 5.20 27.19 -0.33
N ASP A 287 4.38 27.79 -1.19
CA ASP A 287 3.71 27.08 -2.28
C ASP A 287 4.73 26.46 -3.25
N LEU A 288 5.81 27.20 -3.59
CA LEU A 288 6.88 26.70 -4.43
C LEU A 288 7.74 25.62 -3.74
N TYR A 289 7.94 25.72 -2.43
CA TYR A 289 8.63 24.69 -1.65
C TYR A 289 7.86 23.37 -1.69
N ILE A 290 6.54 23.42 -1.41
CA ILE A 290 5.66 22.25 -1.43
C ILE A 290 5.57 21.66 -2.84
N ASP A 291 5.44 22.50 -3.87
CA ASP A 291 5.47 22.06 -5.27
C ASP A 291 6.79 21.39 -5.64
N TYR A 292 7.93 21.93 -5.18
CA TYR A 292 9.22 21.30 -5.42
C TYR A 292 9.30 19.90 -4.80
N VAL A 293 9.03 19.77 -3.49
CA VAL A 293 9.17 18.51 -2.75
C VAL A 293 8.27 17.41 -3.31
N PHE A 294 7.00 17.75 -3.60
CA PHE A 294 6.02 16.74 -3.95
C PHE A 294 5.80 16.57 -5.45
N ASN A 295 6.25 17.51 -6.29
CA ASN A 295 6.08 17.42 -7.74
C ASN A 295 7.40 17.49 -8.49
N LYS A 296 8.14 18.60 -8.43
CA LYS A 296 9.29 18.82 -9.32
C LYS A 296 10.45 17.87 -9.04
N SER A 297 10.77 17.64 -7.76
CA SER A 297 11.95 16.83 -7.39
C SER A 297 11.76 15.34 -7.71
N CYS A 298 10.51 14.88 -7.78
CA CYS A 298 10.18 13.48 -8.01
C CYS A 298 9.41 13.23 -9.32
N GLU A 299 9.37 14.18 -10.26
CA GLU A 299 8.45 14.13 -11.40
C GLU A 299 8.61 12.85 -12.21
N LYS A 300 9.85 12.54 -12.63
CA LYS A 300 10.14 11.37 -13.49
C LYS A 300 9.95 10.06 -12.73
N GLN A 301 10.43 9.98 -11.50
CA GLN A 301 10.29 8.83 -10.59
C GLN A 301 8.81 8.50 -10.37
N PHE A 302 8.02 9.52 -10.06
CA PHE A 302 6.58 9.38 -9.88
C PHE A 302 5.86 9.03 -11.18
N GLN A 303 6.26 9.59 -12.33
CA GLN A 303 5.68 9.22 -13.62
C GLN A 303 5.93 7.73 -13.94
N ALA A 304 7.14 7.22 -13.72
CA ALA A 304 7.46 5.81 -13.87
C ALA A 304 6.60 4.93 -12.94
N PHE A 305 6.53 5.28 -11.65
CA PHE A 305 5.66 4.61 -10.67
C PHE A 305 4.19 4.63 -11.12
N ALA A 306 3.66 5.80 -11.46
CA ALA A 306 2.26 5.95 -11.80
C ALA A 306 1.92 5.29 -13.14
N SER A 307 2.87 5.18 -14.06
CA SER A 307 2.72 4.40 -15.29
C SER A 307 2.59 2.91 -14.97
N GLY A 308 3.44 2.37 -14.10
CA GLY A 308 3.39 0.99 -13.65
C GLY A 308 2.07 0.65 -12.96
N PHE A 309 1.57 1.55 -12.12
CA PHE A 309 0.28 1.42 -11.44
C PHE A 309 -0.89 1.36 -12.45
N ARG A 310 -0.89 2.26 -13.44
CA ARG A 310 -1.97 2.35 -14.43
C ARG A 310 -1.98 1.20 -15.44
N ARG A 311 -0.87 0.48 -15.65
CA ARG A 311 -0.86 -0.75 -16.47
C ARG A 311 -1.83 -1.80 -15.96
N VAL A 312 -1.95 -1.93 -14.64
CA VAL A 312 -2.82 -2.94 -14.01
C VAL A 312 -4.18 -2.36 -13.69
N ILE A 313 -4.24 -1.12 -13.17
CA ILE A 313 -5.50 -0.47 -12.80
C ILE A 313 -5.63 0.84 -13.56
N ASN A 314 -6.18 0.76 -14.77
CA ASN A 314 -6.62 1.91 -15.55
C ASN A 314 -8.10 2.25 -15.32
N SER A 315 -8.66 1.79 -14.19
CA SER A 315 -10.09 1.57 -14.06
C SER A 315 -10.81 2.81 -13.53
N LYS A 316 -11.93 3.18 -14.18
CA LYS A 316 -12.94 4.12 -13.67
C LYS A 316 -13.30 3.96 -12.17
N PRO A 317 -13.36 2.76 -11.56
CA PRO A 317 -13.72 2.64 -10.16
C PRO A 317 -12.73 3.30 -9.19
N LEU A 318 -11.48 3.60 -9.58
CA LEU A 318 -10.60 4.47 -8.78
C LEU A 318 -11.14 5.90 -8.65
N GLU A 319 -12.00 6.33 -9.58
CA GLU A 319 -12.75 7.59 -9.47
C GLU A 319 -13.71 7.61 -8.27
N LEU A 320 -14.01 6.46 -7.67
CA LEU A 320 -14.88 6.38 -6.48
C LEU A 320 -14.11 6.61 -5.16
N PHE A 321 -12.79 6.44 -5.16
CA PHE A 321 -11.97 6.48 -3.94
C PHE A 321 -11.47 7.88 -3.58
N TYR A 322 -11.37 8.13 -2.28
CA TYR A 322 -10.55 9.18 -1.68
C TYR A 322 -9.10 8.67 -1.47
N PRO A 323 -8.11 9.57 -1.31
CA PRO A 323 -6.72 9.17 -1.12
C PRO A 323 -6.47 8.26 0.08
N ASP A 324 -7.10 8.52 1.22
CA ASP A 324 -6.92 7.73 2.45
C ASP A 324 -7.65 6.39 2.40
N GLU A 325 -8.75 6.33 1.65
CA GLU A 325 -9.44 5.10 1.27
C GLU A 325 -8.54 4.20 0.41
N LEU A 326 -7.93 4.76 -0.65
CA LEU A 326 -7.00 4.02 -1.51
C LEU A 326 -5.75 3.57 -0.74
N MET A 327 -5.19 4.46 0.10
CA MET A 327 -4.09 4.12 1.01
C MET A 327 -4.47 2.92 1.89
N SER A 328 -5.61 3.00 2.58
CA SER A 328 -6.09 1.93 3.45
C SER A 328 -6.30 0.62 2.70
N PHE A 329 -6.68 0.66 1.43
CA PHE A 329 -6.82 -0.55 0.62
C PHE A 329 -5.48 -1.16 0.22
N VAL A 330 -4.47 -0.34 -0.09
CA VAL A 330 -3.14 -0.80 -0.52
C VAL A 330 -2.32 -1.34 0.66
N ILE A 331 -2.28 -0.62 1.78
CA ILE A 331 -1.41 -0.95 2.91
C ILE A 331 -2.16 -1.47 4.15
N GLY A 332 -3.48 -1.54 4.10
CA GLY A 332 -4.30 -1.85 5.27
C GLY A 332 -4.53 -0.63 6.18
N ASN A 333 -5.25 -0.86 7.28
CA ASN A 333 -5.61 0.16 8.27
C ASN A 333 -5.09 -0.19 9.66
N THR A 334 -5.32 0.71 10.62
CA THR A 334 -4.90 0.59 12.02
C THR A 334 -6.08 0.40 12.98
N ASN A 335 -7.24 -0.02 12.47
CA ASN A 335 -8.42 -0.26 13.27
C ASN A 335 -8.39 -1.69 13.82
N TYR A 336 -7.52 -1.91 14.81
CA TYR A 336 -7.33 -3.24 15.40
C TYR A 336 -8.53 -3.64 16.26
N ASP A 337 -9.25 -4.69 15.85
CA ASP A 337 -10.15 -5.43 16.72
C ASP A 337 -9.46 -6.72 17.19
N TRP A 338 -8.77 -6.64 18.33
CA TRP A 338 -8.06 -7.76 18.93
C TRP A 338 -8.99 -8.86 19.47
N ASN A 339 -10.26 -8.54 19.73
CA ASN A 339 -11.24 -9.53 20.17
C ASN A 339 -11.75 -10.34 18.98
N GLU A 340 -12.03 -9.68 17.85
CA GLU A 340 -12.33 -10.36 16.59
C GLU A 340 -11.15 -11.24 16.16
N PHE A 341 -9.92 -10.73 16.27
CA PHE A 341 -8.71 -11.49 15.97
C PHE A 341 -8.62 -12.81 16.75
N GLN A 342 -8.85 -12.77 18.06
CA GLN A 342 -8.92 -13.98 18.89
C GLN A 342 -10.06 -14.91 18.47
N LYS A 343 -11.26 -14.36 18.25
CA LYS A 343 -12.45 -15.13 17.88
C LYS A 343 -12.28 -15.88 16.55
N LYS A 344 -11.50 -15.31 15.63
CA LYS A 344 -11.24 -15.86 14.29
C LYS A 344 -10.00 -16.74 14.23
N THR A 345 -9.24 -16.86 15.32
CA THR A 345 -8.06 -17.72 15.35
C THR A 345 -8.44 -19.19 15.34
N GLU A 346 -7.84 -19.94 14.42
CA GLU A 346 -7.97 -21.39 14.30
C GLU A 346 -6.86 -22.10 15.10
N TYR A 347 -7.15 -23.32 15.53
CA TYR A 347 -6.20 -24.15 16.27
C TYR A 347 -6.03 -25.50 15.57
N LYS A 348 -4.80 -26.00 15.49
CA LYS A 348 -4.48 -27.29 14.87
C LYS A 348 -3.73 -28.21 15.83
N GLY A 349 -3.82 -29.51 15.54
CA GLY A 349 -3.21 -30.56 16.35
C GLY A 349 -3.91 -30.71 17.70
N GLU A 350 -3.14 -30.73 18.78
CA GLU A 350 -3.66 -30.84 20.15
C GLU A 350 -4.18 -29.52 20.74
N TYR A 351 -3.92 -28.40 20.07
CA TYR A 351 -4.43 -27.11 20.50
C TYR A 351 -5.89 -26.92 20.11
N HIS A 352 -6.64 -26.37 21.06
CA HIS A 352 -8.02 -25.93 20.92
C HIS A 352 -8.25 -24.76 21.89
N ALA A 353 -9.37 -24.04 21.76
CA ALA A 353 -9.63 -22.82 22.51
C ALA A 353 -9.55 -22.96 24.05
N ASN A 354 -9.80 -24.17 24.58
CA ASN A 354 -9.77 -24.47 26.02
C ASN A 354 -8.44 -25.08 26.50
N HIS A 355 -7.46 -25.27 25.62
CA HIS A 355 -6.17 -25.82 26.00
C HIS A 355 -5.41 -24.83 26.91
N PRO A 356 -4.76 -25.28 28.02
CA PRO A 356 -4.13 -24.37 28.98
C PRO A 356 -3.14 -23.37 28.36
N VAL A 357 -2.26 -23.86 27.47
CA VAL A 357 -1.28 -23.02 26.75
C VAL A 357 -1.95 -21.95 25.88
N ILE A 358 -3.08 -22.26 25.25
CA ILE A 358 -3.84 -21.31 24.43
C ILE A 358 -4.51 -20.24 25.30
N GLN A 359 -5.07 -20.65 26.45
CA GLN A 359 -5.60 -19.69 27.41
C GLN A 359 -4.51 -18.77 27.96
N TRP A 360 -3.32 -19.30 28.25
CA TRP A 360 -2.16 -18.50 28.66
C TRP A 360 -1.73 -17.53 27.57
N PHE A 361 -1.64 -17.99 26.32
CA PHE A 361 -1.32 -17.15 25.17
C PHE A 361 -2.24 -15.93 25.10
N TRP A 362 -3.56 -16.12 25.10
CA TRP A 362 -4.50 -14.99 25.02
C TRP A 362 -4.46 -14.09 26.25
N GLN A 363 -4.29 -14.65 27.45
CA GLN A 363 -4.10 -13.85 28.66
C GLN A 363 -2.82 -13.01 28.64
N VAL A 364 -1.76 -13.50 28.01
CA VAL A 364 -0.52 -12.74 27.81
C VAL A 364 -0.72 -11.70 26.73
N PHE A 365 -1.24 -12.09 25.57
CA PHE A 365 -1.47 -11.23 24.41
C PHE A 365 -2.35 -10.02 24.76
N HIS A 366 -3.47 -10.22 25.47
CA HIS A 366 -4.35 -9.12 25.85
C HIS A 366 -3.74 -8.14 26.85
N LYS A 367 -2.70 -8.55 27.59
CA LYS A 367 -1.94 -7.70 28.51
C LYS A 367 -0.81 -6.92 27.82
N LEU A 368 -0.47 -7.25 26.58
CA LEU A 368 0.52 -6.50 25.80
C LEU A 368 0.02 -5.08 25.54
N VAL A 369 0.95 -4.12 25.48
CA VAL A 369 0.62 -2.78 25.02
C VAL A 369 0.41 -2.77 23.51
N GLU A 370 -0.28 -1.77 22.97
CA GLU A 370 -0.65 -1.71 21.55
C GLU A 370 0.56 -1.88 20.60
N ASN A 371 1.70 -1.28 20.93
CA ASN A 371 2.93 -1.41 20.15
C ASN A 371 3.47 -2.85 20.12
N GLU A 372 3.35 -3.59 21.21
CA GLU A 372 3.76 -5.00 21.28
C GLU A 372 2.78 -5.89 20.49
N LYS A 373 1.47 -5.60 20.52
CA LYS A 373 0.49 -6.30 19.68
C LYS A 373 0.73 -6.08 18.19
N LYS A 374 1.11 -4.86 17.80
CA LYS A 374 1.54 -4.54 16.42
C LYS A 374 2.81 -5.31 16.02
N LYS A 375 3.81 -5.38 16.90
CA LYS A 375 5.02 -6.20 16.67
C LYS A 375 4.68 -7.69 16.55
N PHE A 376 3.74 -8.19 17.36
CA PHE A 376 3.23 -9.56 17.20
C PHE A 376 2.55 -9.75 15.85
N LEU A 377 1.74 -8.80 15.40
CA LEU A 377 1.07 -8.88 14.10
C LEU A 377 2.09 -8.88 12.95
N LEU A 378 3.12 -8.03 13.04
CA LEU A 378 4.24 -8.01 12.09
C LEU A 378 4.99 -9.34 12.09
N PHE A 379 5.25 -9.91 13.27
CA PHE A 379 5.83 -11.24 13.43
C PHE A 379 4.98 -12.33 12.78
N LEU A 380 3.68 -12.32 13.02
CA LEU A 380 2.80 -13.35 12.48
C LEU A 380 2.54 -13.21 10.98
N THR A 381 2.44 -12.00 10.46
CA THR A 381 1.82 -11.76 9.14
C THR A 381 2.74 -11.06 8.13
N GLY A 382 3.88 -10.53 8.56
CA GLY A 382 4.74 -9.68 7.75
C GLY A 382 4.25 -8.23 7.60
N SER A 383 3.16 -7.84 8.28
CA SER A 383 2.67 -6.46 8.33
C SER A 383 2.11 -6.13 9.71
N ASP A 384 2.21 -4.88 10.14
CA ASP A 384 1.55 -4.40 11.35
C ASP A 384 0.14 -3.84 11.08
N ARG A 385 -0.41 -4.04 9.88
CA ARG A 385 -1.70 -3.50 9.43
C ARG A 385 -2.77 -4.56 9.25
N VAL A 386 -4.02 -4.14 9.38
CA VAL A 386 -5.19 -4.99 9.18
C VAL A 386 -5.78 -4.73 7.79
N PRO A 387 -6.09 -5.76 6.99
CA PRO A 387 -6.83 -5.59 5.74
C PRO A 387 -8.19 -4.93 5.96
N VAL A 388 -8.70 -4.23 4.95
CA VAL A 388 -9.90 -3.38 5.09
C VAL A 388 -11.16 -4.14 5.49
N PHE A 389 -11.30 -5.40 5.07
CA PHE A 389 -12.43 -6.26 5.44
C PHE A 389 -12.29 -6.87 6.85
N GLY A 390 -11.29 -6.44 7.62
CA GLY A 390 -10.96 -7.01 8.92
C GLY A 390 -10.42 -8.42 8.80
N TRP A 391 -10.45 -9.16 9.91
CA TRP A 391 -9.94 -10.54 9.99
C TRP A 391 -10.82 -11.56 9.28
N SER A 392 -12.07 -11.19 8.98
CA SER A 392 -13.10 -12.11 8.51
C SER A 392 -12.92 -12.61 7.07
N GLN A 393 -12.19 -11.87 6.23
CA GLN A 393 -11.95 -12.21 4.81
C GLN A 393 -10.47 -12.42 4.49
N THR A 394 -9.61 -12.47 5.52
CA THR A 394 -8.18 -12.72 5.40
C THR A 394 -7.88 -14.16 5.80
N LEU A 395 -6.75 -14.70 5.34
CA LEU A 395 -6.22 -15.96 5.88
C LEU A 395 -6.22 -15.91 7.43
N PRO A 396 -6.98 -16.77 8.11
CA PRO A 396 -7.09 -16.70 9.56
C PRO A 396 -5.74 -17.00 10.20
N MET A 397 -5.49 -16.40 11.37
CA MET A 397 -4.39 -16.84 12.21
C MET A 397 -4.63 -18.29 12.61
N THR A 398 -3.62 -19.14 12.49
CA THR A 398 -3.64 -20.51 13.00
C THR A 398 -2.59 -20.67 14.08
N ILE A 399 -2.95 -21.20 15.25
CA ILE A 399 -1.97 -21.64 16.25
C ILE A 399 -1.87 -23.16 16.21
N GLN A 400 -0.67 -23.68 16.02
CA GLN A 400 -0.42 -25.12 16.05
C GLN A 400 0.70 -25.44 17.05
N ARG A 401 0.63 -26.66 17.58
CA ARG A 401 1.64 -27.15 18.53
C ARG A 401 2.96 -27.38 17.81
N SER A 402 4.02 -26.72 18.26
CA SER A 402 5.38 -27.11 17.92
C SER A 402 5.82 -28.32 18.75
N HIS A 403 6.56 -29.26 18.16
CA HIS A 403 7.14 -30.41 18.86
C HIS A 403 8.44 -30.04 19.62
N THR A 404 8.46 -28.87 20.23
CA THR A 404 9.60 -28.26 20.92
C THR A 404 9.27 -27.95 22.39
N ASP A 405 10.30 -27.66 23.18
CA ASP A 405 10.23 -27.47 24.63
C ASP A 405 10.35 -26.00 25.07
N ASP A 406 10.49 -25.77 26.38
CA ASP A 406 10.55 -24.45 27.03
C ASP A 406 11.71 -23.56 26.56
N ILE A 407 12.73 -24.13 25.92
CA ILE A 407 13.93 -23.41 25.49
C ILE A 407 13.64 -22.62 24.20
N HIS A 408 12.77 -23.19 23.35
CA HIS A 408 12.55 -22.70 21.99
C HIS A 408 11.61 -21.50 21.95
N LEU A 409 11.87 -20.60 21.00
CA LEU A 409 10.99 -19.47 20.70
C LEU A 409 9.79 -19.96 19.87
N PRO A 410 8.63 -19.29 19.97
CA PRO A 410 7.58 -19.49 18.97
C PRO A 410 8.08 -19.07 17.59
N VAL A 411 7.59 -19.75 16.54
CA VAL A 411 7.98 -19.50 15.15
C VAL A 411 6.74 -19.14 14.33
N SER A 412 6.87 -18.18 13.42
CA SER A 412 5.79 -17.73 12.55
C SER A 412 6.05 -18.10 11.10
N HIS A 413 5.06 -18.67 10.43
CA HIS A 413 5.04 -18.84 8.98
C HIS A 413 4.19 -17.73 8.38
N THR A 414 4.82 -16.57 8.11
CA THR A 414 4.13 -15.33 7.72
C THR A 414 3.28 -15.46 6.47
N CYS A 415 3.68 -16.31 5.52
CA CYS A 415 2.96 -16.58 4.28
C CYS A 415 1.56 -17.18 4.53
N PHE A 416 1.40 -17.90 5.65
CA PHE A 416 0.17 -18.63 6.00
C PHE A 416 -0.49 -18.15 7.30
N ASN A 417 0.06 -17.12 7.96
CA ASN A 417 -0.39 -16.65 9.27
C ASN A 417 -0.43 -17.76 10.33
N ILE A 418 0.55 -18.69 10.29
CA ILE A 418 0.64 -19.80 11.26
C ILE A 418 1.65 -19.44 12.35
N LEU A 419 1.26 -19.65 13.61
CA LEU A 419 2.11 -19.60 14.78
C LEU A 419 2.36 -21.02 15.30
N ASP A 420 3.60 -21.48 15.18
CA ASP A 420 4.12 -22.66 15.86
C ASP A 420 4.43 -22.29 17.31
N LEU A 421 3.55 -22.69 18.22
CA LEU A 421 3.65 -22.35 19.64
C LEU A 421 4.10 -23.59 20.44
N PRO A 422 5.28 -23.57 21.07
CA PRO A 422 5.71 -24.65 21.97
C PRO A 422 4.74 -24.86 23.12
N SER A 423 4.65 -26.09 23.61
CA SER A 423 3.78 -26.43 24.75
C SER A 423 4.47 -26.08 26.07
N TYR A 424 4.60 -24.78 26.32
CA TYR A 424 5.32 -24.26 27.49
C TYR A 424 4.79 -24.83 28.81
N SER A 425 5.67 -25.07 29.77
CA SER A 425 5.31 -25.61 31.10
C SER A 425 4.65 -24.58 32.02
N SER A 426 4.83 -23.28 31.75
CA SER A 426 4.22 -22.19 32.52
C SER A 426 3.88 -20.97 31.66
N LYS A 427 2.96 -20.14 32.17
CA LYS A 427 2.55 -18.88 31.55
C LYS A 427 3.68 -17.85 31.51
N GLU A 428 4.54 -17.86 32.53
CA GLU A 428 5.68 -16.96 32.67
C GLU A 428 6.71 -17.22 31.58
N ILE A 429 7.01 -18.49 31.29
CA ILE A 429 7.89 -18.89 30.19
C ILE A 429 7.29 -18.46 28.85
N LEU A 430 6.00 -18.75 28.62
CA LEU A 430 5.30 -18.33 27.39
C LEU A 430 5.43 -16.82 27.19
N LYS A 431 5.19 -16.02 28.24
CA LYS A 431 5.29 -14.56 28.15
C LYS A 431 6.70 -14.12 27.74
N THR A 432 7.72 -14.64 28.41
CA THR A 432 9.12 -14.29 28.14
C THR A 432 9.49 -14.67 26.70
N LYS A 433 9.19 -15.90 26.27
CA LYS A 433 9.52 -16.40 24.93
C LYS A 433 8.76 -15.69 23.82
N LEU A 434 7.49 -15.36 24.05
CA LEU A 434 6.70 -14.57 23.09
C LEU A 434 7.28 -13.16 22.93
N LEU A 435 7.64 -12.49 24.03
CA LEU A 435 8.25 -11.17 24.00
C LEU A 435 9.62 -11.19 23.32
N GLU A 436 10.45 -12.19 23.62
CA GLU A 436 11.73 -12.42 22.95
C GLU A 436 11.54 -12.57 21.43
N ALA A 437 10.58 -13.39 20.99
CA ALA A 437 10.33 -13.62 19.57
C ALA A 437 9.87 -12.35 18.83
N ILE A 438 8.92 -11.59 19.39
CA ILE A 438 8.41 -10.38 18.72
C ILE A 438 9.41 -9.20 18.76
N GLN A 439 10.36 -9.21 19.70
CA GLN A 439 11.40 -8.18 19.78
C GLN A 439 12.57 -8.45 18.81
N HIS A 440 12.94 -9.71 18.61
CA HIS A 440 14.05 -10.11 17.73
C HIS A 440 13.63 -10.39 16.29
N ASN A 441 12.43 -10.00 15.87
CA ASN A 441 11.92 -10.18 14.51
C ASN A 441 12.59 -9.26 13.45
N GLN A 442 13.81 -8.78 13.70
CA GLN A 442 14.62 -8.13 12.67
C GLN A 442 15.41 -9.18 11.91
N GLY A 443 14.73 -9.92 11.04
CA GLY A 443 15.37 -10.89 10.16
C GLY A 443 14.43 -12.03 9.84
N PHE A 444 14.06 -12.17 8.56
CA PHE A 444 13.59 -13.43 8.02
C PHE A 444 14.79 -14.38 7.99
N ASN A 445 15.17 -14.88 9.16
CA ASN A 445 15.96 -16.09 9.20
C ASN A 445 14.97 -17.20 8.84
N LEU A 446 14.94 -17.53 7.55
CA LEU A 446 14.54 -18.86 7.11
C LEU A 446 15.32 -19.85 8.01
N VAL A 447 14.59 -20.55 8.87
CA VAL A 447 15.11 -21.75 9.53
C VAL A 447 14.94 -22.91 8.56
#